data_AF-A0A5E7BYV0-F1
#
_entry.id   AF-A0A5E7BYV0-F1
#
_cell.length_a   1.000
_cell.length_b   1.000
_cell.length_c   1.000
_cell.angle_alpha   90.00
_cell.angle_beta   90.00
_cell.angle_gamma   90.00
#
_symmetry.space_group_name_H-M   'P 1'
#
loop_
_entity.id
_entity.type
_entity.pdbx_description
1 polymer ?
#
loop_
_entity_poly.entity_id
_entity_poly.type
_entity_poly.pdbx_seq_one_letter_code
_entity_poly.pdbx_strand_id
1 'polypeptide(L)'
;MLCECCEGLSQGIANKGTLVWMGHSIQITHIPVGLSADEQRGYRILLDSGLAWKVDHVDAHGHPWLALQYSAERYETMSPISGSYRLIPCDPVYPVLKHLPTS
;
A
#
# COMPACT_ATOMS: atom_id res chain seq x y z
N MET A 1 15.30 -1.85 22.83
CA MET A 1 15.10 -0.97 21.65
C MET A 1 14.12 -1.70 20.75
N LEU A 2 12.94 -1.13 20.49
CA LEU A 2 12.00 -1.72 19.53
C LEU A 2 12.61 -1.58 18.12
N CYS A 3 12.38 -2.56 17.24
CA CYS A 3 12.78 -2.43 15.85
C CYS A 3 11.96 -1.31 15.18
N GLU A 4 12.50 -0.60 14.17
CA GLU A 4 11.77 0.50 13.50
C GLU A 4 10.39 0.05 12.97
N CYS A 5 10.29 -1.17 12.46
CA CYS A 5 9.01 -1.77 12.08
C CYS A 5 8.05 -1.96 13.27
N CYS A 6 8.60 -2.36 14.42
CA CYS A 6 7.86 -2.58 15.67
C CYS A 6 7.38 -1.25 16.24
N GLU A 7 8.17 -0.19 16.08
CA GLU A 7 7.85 1.18 16.51
C GLU A 7 6.76 1.78 15.63
N GLY A 8 6.86 1.68 14.30
CA GLY A 8 5.81 2.12 13.38
C GLY A 8 4.47 1.42 13.61
N LEU A 9 4.51 0.11 13.86
CA LEU A 9 3.30 -0.68 14.17
C LEU A 9 2.70 -0.29 15.52
N SER A 10 3.55 -0.08 16.55
CA SER A 10 3.13 0.34 17.88
C SER A 10 2.55 1.75 17.88
N GLN A 11 3.15 2.68 17.13
CA GLN A 11 2.65 4.05 16.96
C GLN A 11 1.32 4.06 16.19
N GLY A 12 1.20 3.23 15.16
CA GLY A 12 -0.04 3.03 14.42
C GLY A 12 -1.18 2.58 15.33
N ILE A 13 -0.93 1.58 16.17
CA ILE A 13 -1.92 1.07 17.15
C ILE A 13 -2.22 2.13 18.22
N ALA A 14 -1.21 2.83 18.75
CA ALA A 14 -1.39 3.92 19.71
C ALA A 14 -2.26 5.06 19.13
N ASN A 15 -2.15 5.30 17.82
CA ASN A 15 -2.95 6.27 17.08
C ASN A 15 -4.31 5.72 16.61
N LYS A 16 -4.87 4.77 17.38
CA LYS A 16 -6.16 4.10 17.10
C LYS A 16 -6.18 3.29 15.80
N GLY A 17 -5.05 2.92 15.21
CA GLY A 17 -5.00 1.95 14.13
C GLY A 17 -5.36 0.54 14.62
N THR A 18 -5.80 -0.32 13.71
CA THR A 18 -6.03 -1.75 14.00
C THR A 18 -5.24 -2.62 13.03
N LEU A 19 -4.80 -3.79 13.48
CA LEU A 19 -4.18 -4.78 12.59
C LEU A 19 -5.25 -5.61 11.91
N VAL A 20 -5.20 -5.66 10.59
CA VAL A 20 -6.05 -6.53 9.76
C VAL A 20 -5.19 -7.56 9.04
N TRP A 21 -5.71 -8.77 8.89
CA TRP A 21 -5.04 -9.82 8.13
C TRP A 21 -5.43 -9.73 6.67
N MET A 22 -4.45 -9.44 5.83
CA MET A 22 -4.64 -9.30 4.39
C MET A 22 -4.40 -10.64 3.69
N GLY A 23 -5.42 -11.11 2.98
CA GLY A 23 -5.37 -12.33 2.17
C GLY A 23 -5.21 -12.09 0.67
N HIS A 24 -4.80 -10.87 0.29
CA HIS A 24 -4.53 -10.54 -1.10
C HIS A 24 -3.39 -9.52 -1.23
N SER A 25 -2.70 -9.59 -2.37
CA SER A 25 -1.79 -8.57 -2.88
C SER A 25 -2.46 -7.82 -4.04
N ILE A 26 -1.83 -6.74 -4.50
CA ILE A 26 -2.36 -5.87 -5.56
C ILE A 26 -1.45 -5.96 -6.78
N GLN A 27 -2.03 -6.20 -7.94
CA GLN A 27 -1.32 -6.08 -9.21
C GLN A 27 -1.96 -4.97 -10.03
N ILE A 28 -1.15 -3.97 -10.40
CA ILE A 28 -1.58 -2.90 -11.31
C ILE A 28 -1.78 -3.48 -12.71
N THR A 29 -2.90 -3.11 -13.35
CA THR A 29 -3.30 -3.63 -14.66
C THR A 29 -3.30 -2.56 -15.75
N HIS A 30 -3.44 -1.29 -15.40
CA HIS A 30 -3.33 -0.16 -16.32
C HIS A 30 -3.03 1.15 -15.59
N ILE A 31 -2.66 2.19 -16.34
CA ILE A 31 -2.44 3.55 -15.84
C ILE A 31 -3.70 4.40 -16.07
N PRO A 32 -4.35 4.92 -15.01
CA PRO A 32 -5.48 5.83 -15.15
C PRO A 32 -5.16 7.11 -15.93
N VAL A 33 -6.16 7.65 -16.61
CA VAL A 33 -6.06 8.95 -17.29
C VAL A 33 -6.13 10.11 -16.28
N GLY A 34 -5.53 11.24 -16.61
CA GLY A 34 -5.61 12.47 -15.79
C GLY A 34 -4.67 12.54 -14.59
N LEU A 35 -3.75 11.58 -14.46
CA LEU A 35 -2.73 11.58 -13.42
C LEU A 35 -1.61 12.60 -13.69
N SER A 36 -1.03 13.14 -12.62
CA SER A 36 0.22 13.91 -12.68
C SER A 36 1.40 13.05 -13.15
N ALA A 37 2.49 13.70 -13.57
CA ALA A 37 3.68 12.98 -14.07
C ALA A 37 4.32 12.05 -13.03
N ASP A 38 4.29 12.43 -11.75
CA ASP A 38 4.84 11.61 -10.66
C ASP A 38 3.93 10.42 -10.34
N GLU A 39 2.61 10.62 -10.29
CA GLU A 39 1.66 9.51 -10.14
C GLU A 39 1.80 8.51 -11.31
N GLN A 40 1.86 9.00 -12.54
CA GLN A 40 2.06 8.14 -13.72
C GLN A 40 3.36 7.33 -13.62
N ARG A 41 4.42 7.87 -13.03
CA ARG A 41 5.69 7.15 -12.82
C ARG A 41 5.50 5.98 -11.86
N GLY A 42 4.83 6.19 -10.72
CA GLY A 42 4.54 5.13 -9.76
C GLY A 42 3.75 3.99 -10.40
N TYR A 43 2.69 4.33 -11.14
CA TYR A 43 1.92 3.35 -11.90
C TYR A 43 2.76 2.60 -12.94
N ARG A 44 3.64 3.30 -13.67
CA ARG A 44 4.53 2.69 -14.67
C ARG A 44 5.43 1.65 -14.04
N ILE A 45 6.09 1.98 -12.93
CA ILE A 45 6.99 1.06 -12.22
C ILE A 45 6.24 -0.21 -11.81
N LEU A 46 5.06 -0.04 -11.20
CA LEU A 46 4.26 -1.17 -10.74
C LEU A 46 3.72 -2.02 -11.90
N LEU A 47 3.21 -1.37 -12.96
CA LEU A 47 2.65 -2.05 -14.13
C LEU A 47 3.73 -2.81 -14.90
N ASP A 48 4.86 -2.17 -15.20
CA ASP A 48 5.95 -2.74 -15.98
C ASP A 48 6.62 -3.91 -15.22
N SER A 49 6.56 -3.92 -13.89
CA SER A 49 7.04 -5.06 -13.08
C SER A 49 6.24 -6.33 -13.33
N GLY A 50 4.95 -6.20 -13.67
CA GLY A 50 4.02 -7.34 -13.75
C GLY A 50 3.83 -8.09 -12.43
N LEU A 51 4.31 -7.58 -11.30
CA LEU A 51 4.27 -8.25 -10.00
C LEU A 51 3.01 -7.92 -9.21
N ALA A 52 2.67 -8.79 -8.26
CA ALA A 52 1.71 -8.51 -7.21
C ALA A 52 2.45 -7.95 -5.98
N TRP A 53 2.00 -6.81 -5.50
CA TRP A 53 2.60 -6.04 -4.41
C TRP A 53 1.79 -6.19 -3.13
N LYS A 54 2.48 -6.36 -2.01
CA LYS A 54 1.82 -6.37 -0.70
C LYS A 54 1.34 -4.96 -0.39
N VAL A 55 0.11 -4.88 0.10
CA VAL A 55 -0.45 -3.67 0.71
C VAL A 55 0.35 -3.32 1.98
N ASP A 56 0.89 -2.11 2.04
CA ASP A 56 1.67 -1.64 3.18
C ASP A 56 0.77 -1.14 4.31
N HIS A 57 -0.29 -0.41 3.97
CA HIS A 57 -1.34 -0.01 4.91
C HIS A 57 -2.69 0.19 4.22
N VAL A 58 -3.74 0.27 5.02
CA VAL A 58 -5.10 0.56 4.57
C VAL A 58 -5.56 1.85 5.24
N ASP A 59 -6.08 2.79 4.46
CA ASP A 59 -6.60 4.04 5.02
C ASP A 59 -7.94 3.84 5.77
N ALA A 60 -8.46 4.94 6.33
CA ALA A 60 -9.72 4.94 7.05
C ALA A 60 -10.94 4.52 6.20
N HIS A 61 -10.84 4.65 4.87
CA HIS A 61 -11.89 4.32 3.92
C HIS A 61 -11.76 2.90 3.37
N GLY A 62 -10.71 2.16 3.74
CA GLY A 62 -10.47 0.82 3.25
C GLY A 62 -9.67 0.80 1.95
N HIS A 63 -9.14 1.93 1.48
CA HIS A 63 -8.30 1.92 0.29
C HIS A 63 -6.89 1.43 0.63
N PRO A 64 -6.33 0.55 -0.22
CA PRO A 64 -4.98 0.07 -0.03
C PRO A 64 -3.97 1.15 -0.43
N TRP A 65 -2.84 1.14 0.26
CA TRP A 65 -1.69 1.98 -0.04
C TRP A 65 -0.46 1.11 -0.25
N LEU A 66 0.34 1.51 -1.23
CA LEU A 66 1.62 0.89 -1.59
C LEU A 66 2.74 1.86 -1.30
N ALA A 67 3.82 1.37 -0.71
CA ALA A 67 5.07 2.07 -0.56
C ALA A 67 6.06 1.61 -1.64
N LEU A 68 6.56 2.57 -2.41
CA LEU A 68 7.47 2.39 -3.51
C LEU A 68 8.81 3.00 -3.15
N GLN A 69 9.82 2.15 -2.97
CA GLN A 69 11.21 2.58 -2.95
C GLN A 69 11.84 2.27 -4.31
N TYR A 70 12.09 3.30 -5.12
CA TYR A 70 12.72 3.13 -6.43
C TYR A 70 14.16 3.67 -6.48
N SER A 71 14.65 4.24 -5.38
CA SER A 71 16.09 4.45 -5.14
C SER A 71 16.40 4.39 -3.64
N ALA A 72 17.69 4.34 -3.28
CA ALA A 72 18.13 4.33 -1.89
C ALA A 72 17.58 5.52 -1.06
N GLU A 73 17.29 6.64 -1.73
CA GLU A 73 16.92 7.92 -1.09
C GLU A 73 15.48 8.35 -1.42
N ARG A 74 14.76 7.61 -2.26
CA ARG A 74 13.43 8.00 -2.73
C ARG A 74 12.40 6.95 -2.42
N TYR A 75 11.44 7.38 -1.60
CA TYR A 75 10.26 6.64 -1.21
C TYR A 75 9.04 7.45 -1.60
N GLU A 76 8.10 6.80 -2.27
CA GLU A 76 6.79 7.37 -2.60
C GLU A 76 5.72 6.43 -2.08
N THR A 77 4.60 6.97 -1.62
CA THR A 77 3.41 6.19 -1.29
C THR A 77 2.30 6.54 -2.24
N MET A 78 1.59 5.54 -2.75
CA MET A 78 0.44 5.77 -3.62
C MET A 78 -0.72 4.85 -3.24
N SER A 79 -1.94 5.37 -3.36
CA SER A 79 -3.15 4.56 -3.33
C SER A 79 -3.60 4.29 -4.77
N PRO A 80 -3.65 3.03 -5.21
CA PRO A 80 -4.16 2.69 -6.52
C PRO A 80 -5.65 3.06 -6.66
N ILE A 81 -6.00 3.71 -7.77
CA ILE A 81 -7.38 4.10 -8.09
C ILE A 81 -8.18 2.84 -8.39
N SER A 82 -9.39 2.73 -7.86
CA SER A 82 -10.29 1.62 -8.14
C SER A 82 -10.43 1.35 -9.64
N GLY A 83 -10.30 0.08 -10.03
CA GLY A 83 -10.30 -0.36 -11.43
C GLY A 83 -8.91 -0.43 -12.06
N SER A 84 -7.92 0.34 -11.58
CA SER A 84 -6.54 0.32 -12.09
C SER A 84 -5.71 -0.91 -11.72
N TYR A 85 -6.28 -1.77 -10.87
CA TYR A 85 -5.61 -2.92 -10.30
C TYR A 85 -6.57 -4.09 -10.11
N ARG A 86 -6.00 -5.27 -9.88
CA ARG A 86 -6.72 -6.47 -9.45
C ARG A 86 -6.14 -7.00 -8.14
N LEU A 87 -7.00 -7.66 -7.37
CA LEU A 87 -6.60 -8.37 -6.15
C LEU A 87 -6.10 -9.76 -6.53
N ILE A 88 -4.91 -10.10 -6.07
CA ILE A 88 -4.30 -11.42 -6.24
C ILE A 88 -4.35 -12.12 -4.88
N PRO A 89 -5.07 -13.24 -4.73
CA PRO A 89 -5.07 -13.99 -3.48
C PRO A 89 -3.65 -14.33 -3.03
N CYS A 90 -3.37 -14.22 -1.73
CA CYS A 90 -2.07 -14.58 -1.17
C CYS A 90 -2.22 -15.53 0.02
N ASP A 91 -1.31 -16.50 0.10
CA ASP A 91 -1.15 -17.44 1.20
C ASP A 91 0.35 -17.57 1.50
N PRO A 92 0.83 -17.27 2.71
CA PRO A 92 0.07 -16.90 3.92
C PRO A 92 -0.55 -15.51 3.88
N VAL A 93 -1.65 -15.34 4.62
CA VAL A 93 -2.17 -14.00 4.98
C VAL A 93 -1.12 -13.24 5.78
N TYR A 94 -1.11 -11.91 5.68
CA TYR A 94 -0.12 -11.07 6.36
C TYR A 94 -0.76 -9.88 7.08
N PRO A 95 -0.18 -9.40 8.20
CA PRO A 95 -0.76 -8.30 8.96
C PRO A 95 -0.51 -6.97 8.26
N VAL A 96 -1.53 -6.12 8.23
CA VAL A 96 -1.50 -4.77 7.65
C VAL A 96 -2.14 -3.81 8.65
N LEU A 97 -1.56 -2.61 8.79
CA LEU A 97 -2.14 -1.56 9.61
C LEU A 97 -3.32 -0.92 8.87
N LYS A 98 -4.48 -0.87 9.51
CA LYS A 98 -5.65 -0.11 9.06
C LYS A 98 -5.85 1.11 9.95
N HIS A 99 -5.83 2.30 9.35
CA HIS A 99 -6.16 3.53 10.07
C HIS A 99 -7.66 3.60 10.37
N LEU A 100 -8.03 4.12 11.54
CA LEU A 100 -9.43 4.41 11.85
C LEU A 100 -9.79 5.84 11.38
N PRO A 101 -11.07 6.09 11.03
CA PRO A 101 -11.53 7.45 10.76
C PRO A 101 -11.25 8.34 11.96
N THR A 102 -10.59 9.48 11.73
CA THR A 102 -10.55 10.56 12.72
C THR A 102 -11.95 11.13 12.86
N SER A 103 -12.55 10.93 14.03
CA SER A 103 -13.86 11.48 14.42
C SER A 103 -13.81 13.00 14.59
#